data_AF-A0A351LCU1-F1
#
_entry.id   AF-A0A351LCU1-F1
#
_cell.length_a   1.000
_cell.length_b   1.000
_cell.length_c   1.000
_cell.angle_alpha   90.00
_cell.angle_beta   90.00
_cell.angle_gamma   90.00
#
_symmetry.space_group_name_H-M   'P 1'
#
loop_
_entity.id
_entity.type
_entity.pdbx_description
1 polymer ?
#
loop_
_entity_poly.entity_id
_entity_poly.type
_entity_poly.pdbx_seq_one_letter_code
_entity_poly.pdbx_strand_id
1 'polypeptide(L)'
;MLPIVPSTNTTKLRVTTDAIATVTATLQRLLQCAIAQDFPNAKITVVRPEASGNNTPKLGINLYLYHVSPNLAWQNSDLRTRRPKGELTKLAQAGLDLYYLMSFYGKDEEWEAQRLMGIAVQTIVDHPILNPAIVNDTINRPENSVLANSTLGQQVERVTISPSNMTAEDLS
;
A
#
# COMPACT_ATOMS: atom_id res chain seq x y z
N MET A 1 40.82 -2.53 6.60
CA MET A 1 39.84 -1.82 7.46
C MET A 1 38.99 -0.93 6.56
N LEU A 2 37.73 -1.33 6.34
CA LEU A 2 36.53 -0.54 6.01
C LEU A 2 35.47 -1.54 5.52
N PRO A 3 34.46 -1.90 6.33
CA PRO A 3 33.31 -2.63 5.80
C PRO A 3 32.38 -1.64 5.09
N ILE A 4 32.10 -1.93 3.82
CA ILE A 4 31.04 -1.28 3.04
C ILE A 4 29.71 -1.78 3.64
N VAL A 5 28.93 -0.86 4.20
CA VAL A 5 27.59 -1.15 4.75
C VAL A 5 26.59 -1.14 3.59
N PRO A 6 25.72 -2.16 3.45
CA PRO A 6 24.71 -2.14 2.41
C PRO A 6 23.65 -1.07 2.70
N SER A 7 23.34 -0.29 1.68
CA SER A 7 22.15 0.56 1.61
C SER A 7 20.92 -0.34 1.53
N THR A 8 20.07 -0.32 2.54
CA THR A 8 18.72 -0.88 2.44
C THR A 8 17.74 0.17 2.96
N ASN A 9 17.08 0.86 2.01
CA ASN A 9 15.83 1.56 2.25
C ASN A 9 14.82 0.52 2.74
N THR A 10 14.28 0.71 3.93
CA THR A 10 13.18 -0.14 4.41
C THR A 10 12.24 0.76 5.20
N THR A 11 10.94 0.53 5.10
CA THR A 11 9.86 1.38 5.65
C THR A 11 9.41 1.04 7.10
N LYS A 12 9.40 1.99 8.05
CA LYS A 12 8.60 1.97 9.31
C LYS A 12 7.15 2.41 9.09
N LEU A 13 6.22 1.69 9.70
CA LEU A 13 4.82 2.10 9.82
C LEU A 13 4.50 2.38 11.31
N ARG A 14 3.98 3.57 11.64
CA ARG A 14 3.33 3.81 12.95
C ARG A 14 1.87 3.36 12.84
N VAL A 15 1.53 2.24 13.48
CA VAL A 15 0.17 1.70 13.46
C VAL A 15 -0.75 2.54 14.35
N THR A 16 -1.49 3.47 13.75
CA THR A 16 -2.81 3.90 14.27
C THR A 16 -3.88 2.95 13.72
N THR A 17 -5.08 2.91 14.32
CA THR A 17 -6.20 2.07 13.85
C THR A 17 -6.45 2.20 12.34
N ASP A 18 -6.18 3.39 11.80
CA ASP A 18 -6.49 3.74 10.41
C ASP A 18 -5.27 3.67 9.47
N ALA A 19 -4.09 3.28 9.97
CA ALA A 19 -2.85 3.32 9.19
C ALA A 19 -2.92 2.40 7.96
N ILE A 20 -3.35 1.15 8.14
CA ILE A 20 -3.50 0.19 7.04
C ILE A 20 -4.57 0.67 6.06
N ALA A 21 -5.71 1.16 6.56
CA ALA A 21 -6.77 1.70 5.72
C ALA A 21 -6.29 2.91 4.90
N THR A 22 -5.45 3.76 5.50
CA THR A 22 -4.84 4.91 4.82
C THR A 22 -3.89 4.47 3.72
N VAL A 23 -3.05 3.46 3.95
CA VAL A 23 -2.19 2.89 2.90
C VAL A 23 -3.03 2.38 1.75
N THR A 24 -4.07 1.57 2.03
CA THR A 24 -4.98 1.05 1.01
C THR A 24 -5.66 2.17 0.22
N ALA A 25 -6.22 3.18 0.89
CA ALA A 25 -6.88 4.31 0.23
C ALA A 25 -5.91 5.16 -0.61
N THR A 26 -4.67 5.33 -0.14
CA THR A 26 -3.63 6.09 -0.86
C THR A 26 -3.21 5.34 -2.12
N LEU A 27 -3.02 4.02 -2.03
CA LEU A 27 -2.70 3.17 -3.19
C LEU A 27 -3.87 3.13 -4.19
N GLN A 28 -5.10 2.99 -3.70
CA GLN A 28 -6.31 3.06 -4.53
C GLN A 28 -6.37 4.38 -5.29
N ARG A 29 -6.11 5.52 -4.63
CA ARG A 29 -6.09 6.84 -5.26
C ARG A 29 -5.00 6.95 -6.31
N LEU A 30 -3.78 6.54 -5.98
CA LEU A 30 -2.63 6.59 -6.89
C LEU A 30 -2.94 5.87 -8.20
N LEU A 31 -3.46 4.64 -8.11
CA LEU A 31 -3.86 3.85 -9.27
C LEU A 31 -5.07 4.45 -10.00
N GLN A 32 -6.08 4.94 -9.27
CA GLN A 32 -7.27 5.56 -9.86
C GLN A 32 -6.91 6.80 -10.70
N CYS A 33 -5.98 7.63 -10.22
CA CYS A 33 -5.49 8.79 -10.95
C CYS A 33 -4.74 8.39 -12.23
N ALA A 34 -3.95 7.32 -12.19
CA ALA A 34 -3.20 6.84 -13.35
C ALA A 34 -4.13 6.27 -14.44
N ILE A 35 -5.08 5.40 -14.06
CA ILE A 35 -5.97 4.77 -15.04
C ILE A 35 -6.99 5.74 -15.64
N ALA A 36 -7.33 6.84 -14.95
CA ALA A 36 -8.34 7.79 -15.41
C ALA A 36 -7.97 8.51 -16.72
N GLN A 37 -6.68 8.54 -17.08
CA GLN A 37 -6.20 9.12 -18.34
C GLN A 37 -6.64 8.31 -19.56
N ASP A 38 -6.45 6.98 -19.50
CA ASP A 38 -6.75 6.07 -20.61
C ASP A 38 -8.13 5.40 -20.49
N PHE A 39 -8.63 5.27 -19.26
CA PHE A 39 -9.88 4.59 -18.92
C PHE A 39 -10.71 5.44 -17.94
N PRO A 40 -11.39 6.50 -18.41
CA PRO A 40 -12.11 7.43 -17.53
C PRO A 40 -13.26 6.78 -16.74
N ASN A 41 -13.81 5.68 -17.23
CA ASN A 41 -14.90 4.94 -16.57
C ASN A 41 -14.41 3.76 -15.72
N ALA A 42 -13.10 3.49 -15.69
CA ALA A 42 -12.55 2.40 -14.91
C ALA A 42 -12.50 2.75 -13.42
N LYS A 43 -12.74 1.74 -12.57
CA LYS A 43 -12.78 1.91 -11.12
C LYS A 43 -11.77 1.02 -10.42
N ILE A 44 -11.16 1.55 -9.37
CA ILE A 44 -10.41 0.75 -8.40
C ILE A 44 -11.32 0.36 -7.24
N THR A 45 -11.44 -0.94 -6.97
CA THR A 45 -12.18 -1.49 -5.82
C THR A 45 -11.23 -2.14 -4.82
N VAL A 46 -11.68 -2.35 -3.59
CA VAL A 46 -10.89 -2.96 -2.50
C VAL A 46 -11.62 -4.13 -1.84
N VAL A 47 -12.33 -4.92 -2.65
CA VAL A 47 -13.25 -5.96 -2.18
C VAL A 47 -12.58 -7.33 -2.14
N ARG A 48 -13.13 -8.23 -1.31
CA ARG A 48 -12.69 -9.63 -1.26
C ARG A 48 -13.00 -10.34 -2.59
N PRO A 49 -12.06 -11.11 -3.18
CA PRO A 49 -12.27 -11.78 -4.46
C PRO A 49 -13.44 -12.77 -4.47
N GLU A 50 -13.71 -13.46 -3.35
CA GLU A 50 -14.79 -14.45 -3.22
C GLU A 50 -16.20 -13.84 -3.15
N ALA A 51 -16.29 -12.51 -3.08
CA ALA A 51 -17.54 -11.82 -3.34
C ALA A 51 -17.76 -11.78 -4.87
N SER A 52 -18.04 -12.94 -5.48
CA SER A 52 -18.40 -13.12 -6.90
C SER A 52 -19.75 -12.47 -7.29
N GLY A 53 -20.11 -11.36 -6.64
CA GLY A 53 -21.25 -10.50 -6.96
C GLY A 53 -20.81 -9.18 -7.60
N ASN A 54 -21.78 -8.27 -7.79
CA ASN A 54 -21.66 -6.94 -8.42
C ASN A 54 -20.62 -5.95 -7.80
N ASN A 55 -19.74 -6.41 -6.93
CA ASN A 55 -18.83 -5.56 -6.15
C ASN A 55 -17.42 -5.47 -6.75
N THR A 56 -17.05 -6.36 -7.68
CA THR A 56 -15.85 -6.20 -8.53
C THR A 56 -16.18 -5.27 -9.72
N PRO A 57 -15.18 -4.54 -10.25
CA PRO A 57 -15.42 -3.60 -11.32
C PRO A 57 -15.67 -4.36 -12.63
N LYS A 58 -16.61 -3.90 -13.45
CA LYS A 58 -16.76 -4.38 -14.83
C LYS A 58 -15.56 -4.00 -15.71
N LEU A 59 -14.96 -2.84 -15.41
CA LEU A 59 -13.77 -2.30 -16.03
C LEU A 59 -12.94 -1.63 -14.93
N GLY A 60 -11.71 -2.09 -14.71
CA GLY A 60 -10.80 -1.54 -13.70
C GLY A 60 -10.01 -2.59 -12.93
N ILE A 61 -9.63 -2.27 -11.70
CA ILE A 61 -8.68 -3.07 -10.90
C ILE A 61 -9.30 -3.32 -9.52
N ASN A 62 -9.28 -4.57 -9.06
CA ASN A 62 -9.55 -4.89 -7.66
C ASN A 62 -8.24 -5.05 -6.89
N LEU A 63 -8.09 -4.31 -5.80
CA LEU A 63 -6.93 -4.30 -4.92
C LEU A 63 -7.29 -4.98 -3.59
N TYR A 64 -6.81 -6.20 -3.38
CA TYR A 64 -7.14 -6.99 -2.20
C TYR A 64 -5.94 -7.18 -1.28
N LEU A 65 -6.04 -6.70 -0.03
CA LEU A 65 -5.05 -6.99 1.01
C LEU A 65 -5.25 -8.43 1.52
N TYR A 66 -4.41 -9.36 1.07
CA TYR A 66 -4.57 -10.79 1.36
C TYR A 66 -3.69 -11.26 2.52
N HIS A 67 -2.57 -10.58 2.77
CA HIS A 67 -1.66 -10.96 3.85
C HIS A 67 -1.02 -9.72 4.51
N VAL A 68 -0.81 -9.82 5.83
CA VAL A 68 -0.13 -8.81 6.65
C VAL A 68 0.89 -9.54 7.50
N SER A 69 2.15 -9.17 7.39
CA SER A 69 3.24 -9.78 8.16
C SER A 69 3.97 -8.75 9.00
N PRO A 70 4.36 -9.07 10.25
CA PRO A 70 5.30 -8.24 10.99
C PRO A 70 6.66 -8.24 10.32
N ASN A 71 7.21 -7.05 10.09
CA ASN A 71 8.53 -6.92 9.52
C ASN A 71 9.59 -6.94 10.65
N LEU A 72 10.32 -8.06 10.73
CA LEU A 72 11.27 -8.39 11.81
C LEU A 72 12.49 -7.47 11.85
N ALA A 73 12.85 -6.82 10.72
CA ALA A 73 13.91 -5.82 10.70
C ALA A 73 13.57 -4.64 11.65
N TRP A 74 12.28 -4.36 11.84
CA TRP A 74 11.81 -3.27 12.69
C TRP A 74 11.67 -3.65 14.15
N GLN A 75 11.21 -4.86 14.46
CA GLN A 75 11.12 -5.33 15.85
C GLN A 75 12.49 -5.25 16.53
N ASN A 76 13.56 -5.60 15.81
CA ASN A 76 14.94 -5.51 16.30
C ASN A 76 15.47 -4.06 16.39
N SER A 77 14.92 -3.13 15.61
CA SER A 77 15.28 -1.71 15.70
C SER A 77 14.67 -1.04 16.94
N ASP A 78 13.43 -1.42 17.31
CA ASP A 78 12.72 -0.84 18.44
C ASP A 78 13.36 -1.27 19.78
N LEU A 79 13.84 -2.51 19.86
CA LEU A 79 14.59 -3.06 21.00
C LEU A 79 15.88 -2.28 21.31
N ARG A 80 16.58 -1.76 20.29
CA ARG A 80 17.81 -0.96 20.47
C ARG A 80 17.55 0.46 20.95
N THR A 81 16.34 0.98 20.80
CA THR A 81 15.97 2.33 21.26
C THR A 81 15.53 2.43 22.72
N ARG A 82 15.52 1.32 23.48
CA ARG A 82 15.16 1.33 24.90
C ARG A 82 16.31 1.92 25.73
N ARG A 83 16.25 3.24 25.98
CA ARG A 83 17.18 3.96 26.85
C ARG A 83 16.99 3.56 28.33
N PRO A 84 18.07 3.50 29.14
CA PRO A 84 17.98 3.28 30.57
C PRO A 84 17.65 4.59 31.29
N LYS A 85 16.41 5.08 31.19
CA LYS A 85 15.81 6.03 32.14
C LYS A 85 14.33 6.26 31.83
N GLY A 86 13.47 5.59 32.59
CA GLY A 86 12.30 6.15 33.30
C GLY A 86 11.20 6.96 32.59
N GLU A 87 11.31 7.36 31.34
CA GLU A 87 10.22 8.04 30.63
C GLU A 87 9.42 7.06 29.77
N LEU A 88 8.16 6.90 30.15
CA LEU A 88 7.16 6.10 29.46
C LEU A 88 6.80 6.71 28.11
N THR A 89 6.57 5.81 27.15
CA THR A 89 5.76 5.98 25.94
C THR A 89 6.48 6.34 24.64
N LYS A 90 7.42 5.50 24.21
CA LYS A 90 7.46 5.15 22.79
C LYS A 90 6.46 4.02 22.58
N LEU A 91 5.21 4.36 22.23
CA LEU A 91 4.19 3.37 21.89
C LEU A 91 4.77 2.51 20.75
N ALA A 92 4.89 1.20 20.97
CA ALA A 92 5.59 0.27 20.08
C ALA A 92 5.15 0.47 18.62
N GLN A 93 6.11 0.77 17.75
CA GLN A 93 5.86 0.91 16.31
C GLN A 93 6.04 -0.45 15.66
N ALA A 94 4.94 -1.11 15.33
CA ALA A 94 5.00 -2.36 14.57
C ALA A 94 5.28 -2.04 13.10
N GLY A 95 6.50 -2.37 12.63
CA GLY A 95 6.76 -2.44 11.20
C GLY A 95 5.94 -3.58 10.59
N LEU A 96 5.19 -3.28 9.53
CA LEU A 96 4.30 -4.23 8.86
C LEU A 96 4.64 -4.26 7.37
N ASP A 97 4.67 -5.46 6.81
CA ASP A 97 4.64 -5.70 5.37
C ASP A 97 3.19 -6.02 4.97
N LEU A 98 2.67 -5.28 3.99
CA LEU A 98 1.30 -5.38 3.50
C LEU A 98 1.31 -5.96 2.09
N TYR A 99 0.70 -7.13 1.90
CA TYR A 99 0.71 -7.84 0.63
C TYR A 99 -0.64 -7.71 -0.06
N TYR A 100 -0.62 -7.07 -1.23
CA TYR A 100 -1.81 -6.82 -2.03
C TYR A 100 -1.82 -7.68 -3.29
N LEU A 101 -3.00 -8.22 -3.60
CA LEU A 101 -3.30 -8.88 -4.86
C LEU A 101 -4.06 -7.90 -5.75
N MET A 102 -3.60 -7.71 -6.99
CA MET A 102 -4.31 -6.93 -8.00
C MET A 102 -4.94 -7.85 -9.04
N SER A 103 -6.25 -7.71 -9.23
CA SER A 103 -7.00 -8.40 -10.29
C SER A 103 -7.54 -7.37 -11.28
N PHE A 104 -7.38 -7.64 -12.57
CA PHE A 104 -7.69 -6.70 -13.65
C PHE A 104 -8.93 -7.15 -14.40
N TYR A 105 -9.85 -6.22 -14.68
CA TYR A 105 -11.14 -6.49 -15.30
C TYR A 105 -11.36 -5.57 -16.49
N GLY A 106 -11.92 -6.12 -17.56
CA GLY A 106 -12.30 -5.43 -18.78
C GLY A 106 -12.62 -6.44 -19.87
N LYS A 107 -12.90 -5.97 -21.08
CA LYS A 107 -13.13 -6.79 -22.26
C LYS A 107 -11.84 -7.39 -22.76
N ASP A 108 -11.87 -8.69 -23.04
CA ASP A 108 -10.72 -9.42 -23.56
C ASP A 108 -10.40 -9.04 -25.00
N GLU A 109 -11.41 -8.75 -25.83
CA GLU A 109 -11.24 -8.41 -27.24
C GLU A 109 -10.49 -7.07 -27.45
N GLU A 110 -10.58 -6.18 -26.46
CA GLU A 110 -9.94 -4.87 -26.44
C GLU A 110 -8.66 -4.84 -25.59
N TRP A 111 -8.26 -5.98 -25.03
CA TRP A 111 -7.09 -6.13 -24.16
C TRP A 111 -7.11 -5.17 -22.95
N GLU A 112 -8.31 -4.83 -22.46
CA GLU A 112 -8.47 -3.79 -21.43
C GLU A 112 -7.77 -4.20 -20.13
N ALA A 113 -7.91 -5.47 -19.73
CA ALA A 113 -7.26 -6.00 -18.52
C ALA A 113 -5.73 -5.92 -18.60
N GLN A 114 -5.14 -6.26 -19.75
CA GLN A 114 -3.69 -6.22 -19.97
C GLN A 114 -3.17 -4.77 -20.01
N ARG A 115 -3.93 -3.86 -20.63
CA ARG A 115 -3.58 -2.43 -20.65
C ARG A 115 -3.65 -1.83 -19.24
N LEU A 116 -4.67 -2.16 -18.46
CA LEU A 116 -4.78 -1.75 -17.06
C LEU A 116 -3.62 -2.29 -16.22
N MET A 117 -3.21 -3.53 -16.46
CA MET A 117 -2.01 -4.10 -15.82
C MET A 117 -0.74 -3.32 -16.17
N GLY A 118 -0.55 -2.96 -17.45
CA GLY A 118 0.57 -2.13 -17.88
C GLY A 118 0.63 -0.79 -17.16
N ILE A 119 -0.50 -0.08 -17.07
CA ILE A 119 -0.60 1.21 -16.37
C ILE A 119 -0.29 1.03 -14.87
N ALA A 120 -0.84 -0.01 -14.23
CA ALA A 120 -0.61 -0.25 -12.81
C ALA A 120 0.86 -0.54 -12.50
N VAL A 121 1.51 -1.41 -13.28
CA VAL A 121 2.93 -1.73 -13.12
C VAL A 121 3.80 -0.50 -13.34
N GLN A 122 3.55 0.26 -14.41
CA GLN A 122 4.26 1.52 -14.68
C GLN A 122 4.10 2.50 -13.51
N THR A 123 2.88 2.70 -13.03
CA THR A 123 2.59 3.61 -11.93
C THR A 123 3.35 3.24 -10.65
N ILE A 124 3.42 1.95 -10.31
CA ILE A 124 4.13 1.46 -9.12
C ILE A 124 5.64 1.67 -9.27
N VAL A 125 6.19 1.39 -10.45
CA VAL A 125 7.63 1.57 -10.73
C VAL A 125 8.02 3.05 -10.71
N ASP A 126 7.17 3.93 -11.24
CA ASP A 126 7.42 5.37 -11.30
C ASP A 126 7.18 6.07 -9.94
N HIS A 127 6.29 5.52 -9.12
CA HIS A 127 5.92 6.06 -7.81
C HIS A 127 6.10 5.03 -6.68
N PRO A 128 7.32 4.54 -6.43
CA PRO A 128 7.58 3.48 -5.45
C PRO A 128 7.47 3.98 -4.01
N ILE A 129 7.23 5.28 -3.78
CA ILE A 129 7.17 5.87 -2.44
C ILE A 129 5.86 6.65 -2.31
N LEU A 130 5.03 6.25 -1.34
CA LEU A 130 3.88 7.04 -0.90
C LEU A 130 4.38 8.21 -0.07
N ASN A 131 4.55 9.34 -0.75
CA ASN A 131 5.01 10.57 -0.10
C ASN A 131 3.91 11.16 0.81
N PRO A 132 4.28 11.99 1.80
CA PRO A 132 3.32 12.61 2.70
C PRO A 132 2.26 13.46 2.00
N ALA A 133 2.57 14.07 0.86
CA ALA A 133 1.62 14.90 0.13
C ALA A 133 0.44 14.06 -0.40
N ILE A 134 0.71 12.93 -1.06
CA ILE A 134 -0.34 12.04 -1.57
C ILE A 134 -1.16 11.44 -0.42
N VAL A 135 -0.49 11.08 0.69
CA VAL A 135 -1.17 10.57 1.89
C VAL A 135 -2.10 11.62 2.49
N ASN A 136 -1.62 12.85 2.70
CA ASN A 136 -2.42 13.94 3.26
C ASN A 136 -3.56 14.34 2.31
N ASP A 137 -3.31 14.40 1.01
CA ASP A 137 -4.32 14.64 -0.01
C ASP A 137 -5.41 13.56 -0.01
N THR A 138 -5.05 12.32 0.34
CA THR A 138 -5.99 11.20 0.47
C THR A 138 -6.82 11.34 1.75
N ILE A 139 -6.18 11.64 2.88
CA ILE A 139 -6.84 11.82 4.19
C ILE A 139 -7.84 12.99 4.15
N ASN A 140 -7.48 14.09 3.48
CA ASN A 140 -8.29 15.31 3.44
C ASN A 140 -9.50 15.24 2.50
N ARG A 141 -9.73 14.13 1.80
CA ARG A 141 -10.89 14.01 0.92
C ARG A 141 -12.18 13.77 1.70
N PRO A 142 -13.32 14.36 1.29
CA PRO A 142 -14.60 14.15 1.98
C PRO A 142 -15.03 12.67 2.09
N GLU A 143 -14.80 11.88 1.05
CA GLU A 143 -15.09 10.44 1.02
C GLU A 143 -14.25 9.61 2.01
N ASN A 144 -13.13 10.17 2.48
CA ASN A 144 -12.19 9.54 3.38
C ASN A 144 -12.25 10.11 4.80
N SER A 145 -13.38 10.71 5.19
CA SER A 145 -13.58 11.30 6.53
C SER A 145 -13.28 10.34 7.68
N VAL A 146 -13.48 9.03 7.49
CA VAL A 146 -13.12 7.99 8.46
C VAL A 146 -11.60 7.93 8.72
N LEU A 147 -10.78 8.38 7.78
CA LEU A 147 -9.31 8.39 7.86
C LEU A 147 -8.75 9.70 8.44
N ALA A 148 -9.58 10.66 8.81
CA ALA A 148 -9.16 12.00 9.23
C ALA A 148 -8.18 12.01 10.41
N ASN A 149 -8.22 10.99 11.26
CA ASN A 149 -7.35 10.83 12.43
C ASN A 149 -6.05 10.07 12.13
N SER A 150 -5.83 9.66 10.89
CA SER A 150 -4.64 8.93 10.49
C SER A 150 -3.38 9.79 10.63
N THR A 151 -2.37 9.25 11.31
CA THR A 151 -1.07 9.92 11.47
C THR A 151 -0.03 9.47 10.44
N LEU A 152 -0.44 8.71 9.41
CA LEU A 152 0.47 8.13 8.41
C LEU A 152 1.32 9.20 7.71
N GLY A 153 0.74 10.34 7.34
CA GLY A 153 1.45 11.44 6.67
C GLY A 153 2.46 12.17 7.56
N GLN A 154 2.41 11.97 8.89
CA GLN A 154 3.32 12.58 9.86
C GLN A 154 4.49 11.66 10.22
N GLN A 155 4.54 10.45 9.65
CA GLN A 155 5.59 9.48 9.92
C GLN A 155 6.89 9.94 9.28
N VAL A 156 7.98 9.83 10.04
CA VAL A 156 9.33 10.13 9.54
C VAL A 156 9.68 9.19 8.39
N GLU A 157 9.20 7.95 8.47
CA GLU A 157 9.43 6.98 7.43
C GLU A 157 8.28 6.89 6.43
N ARG A 158 8.65 6.66 5.18
CA ARG A 158 7.73 6.65 4.04
C ARG A 158 7.36 5.22 3.69
N VAL A 159 6.11 5.03 3.28
CA VAL A 159 5.64 3.75 2.78
C VAL A 159 6.21 3.50 1.39
N THR A 160 6.96 2.40 1.25
CA THR A 160 7.53 1.96 -0.03
C THR A 160 6.63 0.89 -0.65
N ILE A 161 6.40 0.99 -1.96
CA ILE A 161 5.65 0.04 -2.76
C ILE A 161 6.65 -0.65 -3.67
N SER A 162 6.61 -1.98 -3.69
CA SER A 162 7.46 -2.80 -4.54
C SER A 162 6.62 -3.93 -5.14
N PRO A 163 6.79 -4.25 -6.44
CA PRO A 163 6.24 -5.48 -7.00
C PRO A 163 6.81 -6.70 -6.26
N SER A 164 5.93 -7.61 -5.85
CA SER A 164 6.32 -8.91 -5.31
C SER A 164 6.05 -9.99 -6.35
N ASN A 165 6.99 -10.92 -6.50
CA ASN A 165 6.73 -12.16 -7.23
C ASN A 165 5.87 -13.05 -6.34
N MET A 166 4.72 -13.49 -6.85
CA MET A 166 3.89 -14.51 -6.22
C MET A 166 4.03 -15.78 -7.05
N THR A 167 4.38 -16.90 -6.42
CA THR A 167 4.50 -18.18 -7.15
C THR A 167 3.14 -18.85 -7.24
N ALA A 168 3.01 -19.84 -8.13
CA ALA A 168 1.78 -20.64 -8.22
C ALA A 168 1.51 -21.44 -6.93
N GLU A 169 2.54 -21.71 -6.13
CA GLU A 169 2.43 -22.39 -4.84
C GLU A 169 1.78 -21.49 -3.78
N ASP A 170 1.98 -20.17 -3.85
CA ASP A 170 1.30 -19.19 -2.98
C ASP A 170 -0.20 -19.05 -3.28
N LEU A 171 -0.64 -19.54 -4.44
CA LEU A 171 -2.02 -19.49 -4.94
C LEU A 171 -2.81 -20.80 -4.78
N SER A 172 -2.15 -21.89 -4.40
CA SER A 172 -2.71 -23.25 -4.33
C SER A 172 -3.05 -23.66 -2.90
#